data_AF-A0A660P9N3-F1
#
_entry.id   AF-A0A660P9N3-F1
#
_cell.length_a   1.000
_cell.length_b   1.000
_cell.length_c   1.000
_cell.angle_alpha   90.00
_cell.angle_beta   90.00
_cell.angle_gamma   90.00
#
_symmetry.space_group_name_H-M   'P 1'
#
loop_
_entity.id
_entity.type
_entity.pdbx_description
1 polymer ?
#
loop_
_entity_poly.entity_id
_entity_poly.type
_entity_poly.pdbx_seq_one_letter_code
_entity_poly.pdbx_strand_id
1 'polypeptide(L)'
;MIVVNDKNDKKTKIEITPETRVAALLDNYPQLEELLIKLAPPFAKLRNPILRKTVAKVTSLRQAAKVGSVNIGELVNALRKEAGQTEDDNIADEYDDTAGQKPDWTDNTIAESFDARPMIENGEQPMGTVMQKLRKLENNHLLELITPFEPAPLIDKALERGFSTWSKQVESDLVKTYFCRVVE
;
A
#
# COMPACT_ATOMS: atom_id res chain seq x y z
N MET A 1 -4.24 45.80 36.21
CA MET A 1 -4.87 44.46 36.32
C MET A 1 -4.86 43.85 34.93
N ILE A 2 -4.12 42.76 34.77
CA ILE A 2 -3.90 42.06 33.52
C ILE A 2 -5.17 41.28 33.16
N VAL A 3 -5.63 41.41 31.92
CA VAL A 3 -6.30 40.32 31.20
C VAL A 3 -5.85 40.43 29.74
N VAL A 4 -4.70 39.80 29.49
CA VAL A 4 -4.42 39.18 28.19
C VAL A 4 -5.49 38.11 27.96
N ASN A 5 -6.02 37.99 26.75
CA ASN A 5 -6.53 36.72 26.26
C ASN A 5 -6.50 36.73 24.72
N ASP A 6 -5.28 36.45 24.25
CA ASP A 6 -4.93 35.63 23.10
C ASP A 6 -6.09 35.25 22.18
N LYS A 7 -6.10 35.86 20.99
CA LYS A 7 -6.89 35.43 19.85
C LYS A 7 -6.32 34.09 19.37
N ASN A 8 -6.89 33.01 19.89
CA ASN A 8 -6.54 31.64 19.51
C ASN A 8 -6.86 31.41 18.02
N ASP A 9 -5.79 31.21 17.25
CA ASP A 9 -5.71 30.92 15.82
C ASP A 9 -6.29 29.51 15.55
N LYS A 10 -7.63 29.38 15.51
CA LYS A 10 -8.30 28.14 15.09
C LYS A 10 -8.17 27.97 13.57
N LYS A 11 -7.00 27.52 13.11
CA LYS A 11 -6.87 26.87 11.79
C LYS A 11 -7.86 25.71 11.76
N THR A 12 -8.77 25.74 10.79
CA THR A 12 -9.76 24.69 10.52
C THR A 12 -9.04 23.35 10.32
N LYS A 13 -9.01 22.57 11.38
CA LYS A 13 -8.42 21.22 11.42
C LYS A 13 -9.23 20.30 10.51
N ILE A 14 -8.56 19.71 9.52
CA ILE A 14 -9.19 18.78 8.57
C ILE A 14 -9.69 17.54 9.30
N GLU A 15 -10.85 17.02 8.90
CA GLU A 15 -11.29 15.69 9.37
C GLU A 15 -10.35 14.63 8.79
N ILE A 16 -9.87 13.73 9.66
CA ILE A 16 -8.97 12.65 9.22
C ILE A 16 -9.85 11.55 8.66
N THR A 17 -9.75 11.28 7.37
CA THR A 17 -10.49 10.22 6.67
C THR A 17 -9.52 9.30 5.93
N PRO A 18 -9.93 8.08 5.52
CA PRO A 18 -9.08 7.20 4.69
C PRO A 18 -8.53 7.88 3.42
N GLU A 19 -9.29 8.82 2.84
CA GLU A 19 -8.91 9.56 1.64
C GLU A 19 -8.00 10.77 1.93
N THR A 20 -7.74 11.07 3.21
CA THR A 20 -6.87 12.19 3.59
C THR A 20 -5.45 11.94 3.11
N ARG A 21 -4.89 12.91 2.39
CA ARG A 21 -3.51 12.85 1.91
C ARG A 21 -2.52 12.95 3.06
N VAL A 22 -1.46 12.14 3.02
CA VAL A 22 -0.43 12.13 4.07
C VAL A 22 0.24 13.50 4.23
N ALA A 23 0.49 14.23 3.14
CA ALA A 23 0.99 15.60 3.23
C ALA A 23 0.00 16.52 3.95
N ALA A 24 -1.30 16.46 3.62
CA ALA A 24 -2.32 17.29 4.26
C ALA A 24 -2.49 16.97 5.74
N LEU A 25 -2.39 15.69 6.11
CA LEU A 25 -2.38 15.24 7.49
C LEU A 25 -1.21 15.88 8.27
N LEU A 26 0.03 15.70 7.81
CA LEU A 26 1.22 16.18 8.50
C LEU A 26 1.36 17.70 8.51
N ASP A 27 0.73 18.40 7.57
CA ASP A 27 0.69 19.87 7.54
C ASP A 27 -0.29 20.44 8.56
N ASN A 28 -1.40 19.74 8.84
CA ASN A 28 -2.41 20.14 9.85
C ASN A 28 -2.14 19.54 11.24
N TYR A 29 -1.46 18.41 11.29
CA TYR A 29 -1.16 17.63 12.49
C TYR A 29 0.29 17.13 12.51
N PRO A 30 1.28 18.04 12.65
CA PRO A 30 2.69 17.64 12.67
C PRO A 30 3.02 16.63 13.79
N GLN A 31 2.29 16.67 14.90
CA GLN A 31 2.47 15.76 16.04
C GLN A 31 2.13 14.29 15.72
N LEU A 32 1.34 14.03 14.66
CA LEU A 32 0.97 12.67 14.27
C LEU A 32 2.07 11.95 13.51
N GLU A 33 3.16 12.64 13.14
CA GLU A 33 4.25 12.04 12.35
C GLU A 33 4.87 10.83 13.05
N GLU A 34 5.18 10.93 14.34
CA GLU A 34 5.78 9.83 15.08
C GLU A 34 4.82 8.64 15.24
N LEU A 35 3.54 8.92 15.45
CA LEU A 35 2.50 7.88 15.54
C LEU A 35 2.30 7.17 14.19
N LEU A 36 2.26 7.94 13.09
CA LEU A 36 2.15 7.40 11.73
C LEU A 36 3.32 6.46 11.41
N ILE A 37 4.55 6.85 11.77
CA ILE A 37 5.75 6.03 11.55
C ILE A 37 5.73 4.78 12.42
N LYS A 38 5.24 4.87 13.66
CA LYS A 38 5.11 3.72 14.57
C LYS A 38 4.10 2.70 14.05
N LEU A 39 2.96 3.17 13.53
CA LEU A 39 1.90 2.32 13.02
C LEU A 39 2.25 1.76 11.64
N ALA A 40 2.86 2.57 10.76
CA ALA A 40 3.26 2.18 9.41
C ALA A 40 4.77 2.42 9.20
N PRO A 41 5.65 1.50 9.61
CA PRO A 41 7.10 1.66 9.51
C PRO A 41 7.64 2.06 8.13
N PRO A 42 7.06 1.62 6.99
CA PRO A 42 7.46 2.09 5.66
C PRO A 42 7.35 3.61 5.47
N PHE A 43 6.49 4.29 6.25
CA PHE A 43 6.30 5.74 6.23
C PHE A 43 7.45 6.52 6.85
N ALA A 44 8.38 5.88 7.55
CA ALA A 44 9.61 6.50 8.05
C ALA A 44 10.40 7.20 6.91
N LYS A 45 10.32 6.68 5.68
CA LYS A 45 10.99 7.27 4.50
C LYS A 45 10.42 8.66 4.14
N LEU A 46 9.19 8.98 4.54
CA LEU A 46 8.58 10.30 4.31
C LEU A 46 9.14 11.41 5.21
N ARG A 47 9.99 11.10 6.20
CA ARG A 47 10.78 12.12 6.91
C ARG A 47 11.72 12.87 5.96
N ASN A 48 12.07 12.27 4.82
CA ASN A 48 12.86 12.94 3.79
C ASN A 48 12.04 14.08 3.15
N PRO A 49 12.51 15.35 3.21
CA PRO A 49 11.78 16.50 2.67
C PRO A 49 11.41 16.39 1.19
N ILE A 50 12.19 15.64 0.41
CA ILE A 50 11.95 15.42 -1.02
C ILE A 50 10.78 14.45 -1.20
N LEU A 51 10.81 13.29 -0.53
CA LEU A 51 9.72 12.30 -0.58
C LEU A 51 8.41 12.84 0.00
N ARG A 52 8.50 13.71 1.01
CA ARG A 52 7.34 14.44 1.56
C ARG A 52 6.70 15.38 0.53
N LYS A 53 7.51 16.02 -0.33
CA LYS A 53 6.99 16.95 -1.35
C LYS A 53 6.47 16.24 -2.61
N THR A 54 6.87 15.00 -2.85
CA THR A 54 6.50 14.23 -4.06
C THR A 54 5.46 13.16 -3.74
N VAL A 55 5.84 12.13 -3.00
CA VAL A 55 5.02 10.93 -2.72
C VAL A 55 3.87 11.28 -1.76
N ALA A 56 4.14 11.98 -0.66
CA ALA A 56 3.11 12.25 0.36
C ALA A 56 1.95 13.15 -0.14
N LYS A 57 2.15 13.93 -1.21
CA LYS A 57 1.09 14.75 -1.82
C LYS A 57 0.09 13.92 -2.63
N VAL A 58 0.50 12.76 -3.12
CA VAL A 58 -0.35 11.88 -3.94
C VAL A 58 -0.84 10.66 -3.16
N THR A 59 -0.17 10.30 -2.07
CA THR A 59 -0.53 9.18 -1.20
C THR A 59 -1.63 9.56 -0.19
N SER A 60 -2.76 8.86 -0.22
CA SER A 60 -3.81 8.90 0.81
C SER A 60 -3.45 8.02 2.02
N LEU A 61 -4.16 8.20 3.14
CA LEU A 61 -4.04 7.33 4.31
C LEU A 61 -4.40 5.88 4.00
N ARG A 62 -5.38 5.65 3.12
CA ARG A 62 -5.72 4.33 2.59
C ARG A 62 -4.54 3.69 1.87
N GLN A 63 -3.94 4.42 0.92
CA GLN A 63 -2.76 3.93 0.21
C GLN A 63 -1.59 3.74 1.16
N ALA A 64 -1.52 4.56 2.22
CA ALA A 64 -0.51 4.43 3.25
C ALA A 64 -0.66 3.18 4.11
N ALA A 65 -1.88 2.89 4.55
CA ALA A 65 -2.23 1.67 5.25
C ALA A 65 -1.89 0.44 4.41
N LYS A 66 -2.22 0.45 3.11
CA LYS A 66 -1.87 -0.62 2.17
C LYS A 66 -0.37 -0.86 2.05
N VAL A 67 0.42 0.20 1.80
CA VAL A 67 1.90 0.12 1.73
C VAL A 67 2.51 -0.29 3.07
N GLY A 68 1.90 0.15 4.18
CA GLY A 68 2.31 -0.19 5.54
C GLY A 68 1.87 -1.57 6.02
N SER A 69 1.02 -2.26 5.26
CA SER A 69 0.31 -3.48 5.71
C SER A 69 -0.39 -3.29 7.07
N VAL A 70 -1.02 -2.13 7.26
CA VAL A 70 -1.77 -1.76 8.47
C VAL A 70 -3.25 -1.72 8.13
N ASN A 71 -4.12 -2.10 9.07
CA ASN A 71 -5.56 -1.87 8.93
C ASN A 71 -5.85 -0.36 8.80
N ILE A 72 -6.64 0.03 7.79
CA ILE A 72 -6.98 1.44 7.58
C ILE A 72 -7.86 2.02 8.69
N GLY A 73 -8.81 1.24 9.21
CA GLY A 73 -9.65 1.59 10.36
C GLY A 73 -8.81 1.80 11.62
N GLU A 74 -7.91 0.87 11.95
CA GLU A 74 -7.01 1.03 13.10
C GLU A 74 -6.09 2.25 12.94
N LEU A 75 -5.54 2.46 11.74
CA LEU A 75 -4.67 3.60 11.46
C LEU A 75 -5.43 4.93 11.62
N VAL A 76 -6.59 5.06 10.99
CA VAL A 76 -7.38 6.30 11.03
C VAL A 76 -7.90 6.55 12.44
N ASN A 77 -8.41 5.55 13.14
CA ASN A 77 -8.91 5.72 14.51
C ASN A 77 -7.78 6.06 15.49
N ALA A 78 -6.60 5.44 15.37
CA ALA A 78 -5.44 5.83 16.17
C ALA A 78 -5.01 7.28 15.91
N LEU A 79 -5.00 7.72 14.65
CA LEU A 79 -4.69 9.11 14.28
C LEU A 79 -5.77 10.10 14.77
N ARG A 80 -7.05 9.73 14.69
CA ARG A 80 -8.17 10.53 15.20
C ARG A 80 -8.12 10.71 16.70
N LYS A 81 -7.87 9.62 17.43
CA LYS A 81 -7.73 9.62 18.88
C LYS A 81 -6.63 10.59 19.35
N GLU A 82 -5.47 10.54 18.71
CA GLU A 82 -4.36 11.45 19.01
C GLU A 82 -4.63 12.89 18.54
N ALA A 83 -5.42 13.06 17.47
CA ALA A 83 -5.87 14.37 17.00
C ALA A 83 -7.01 15.00 17.83
N GLY A 84 -7.61 14.23 18.76
CA GLY A 84 -8.80 14.61 19.52
C GLY A 84 -10.10 14.60 18.72
N GLN A 85 -10.15 13.83 17.62
CA GLN A 85 -11.35 13.60 16.82
C GLN A 85 -12.12 12.38 17.31
N THR A 86 -13.42 12.34 17.03
CA THR A 86 -14.28 11.19 17.34
C THR A 86 -13.89 9.99 16.49
N GLU A 87 -13.72 8.83 17.12
CA GLU A 87 -13.53 7.56 16.44
C GLU A 87 -14.79 7.24 15.61
N ASP A 88 -14.61 6.57 14.47
CA ASP A 88 -15.75 6.11 13.67
C ASP A 88 -15.61 4.61 13.47
N ASP A 89 -16.49 3.88 14.13
CA ASP A 89 -16.59 2.44 14.05
C ASP A 89 -17.16 1.97 12.68
N ASN A 90 -17.64 2.90 11.84
CA ASN A 90 -18.09 2.62 10.48
C ASN A 90 -17.01 2.84 9.41
N ILE A 91 -15.78 3.22 9.79
CA ILE A 91 -14.65 3.02 8.87
C ILE A 91 -14.53 1.52 8.74
N ALA A 92 -15.13 0.98 7.67
CA ALA A 92 -15.08 -0.44 7.36
C ALA A 92 -13.64 -0.91 7.58
N ASP A 93 -13.49 -1.97 8.37
CA ASP A 93 -12.26 -2.72 8.57
C ASP A 93 -11.83 -3.31 7.23
N GLU A 94 -11.41 -2.45 6.32
CA GLU A 94 -10.68 -2.80 5.13
C GLU A 94 -9.23 -2.97 5.59
N TYR A 95 -8.98 -4.05 6.32
CA TYR A 95 -7.85 -4.86 5.92
C TYR A 95 -8.12 -5.19 4.45
N ASP A 96 -7.36 -4.60 3.55
CA ASP A 96 -7.19 -5.16 2.21
C ASP A 96 -6.35 -6.43 2.38
N ASP A 97 -6.91 -7.42 3.09
CA ASP A 97 -6.53 -8.82 3.03
C ASP A 97 -7.11 -9.39 1.72
N THR A 98 -6.89 -8.69 0.61
CA THR A 98 -7.02 -9.27 -0.73
C THR A 98 -5.84 -10.18 -1.04
N ALA A 99 -5.27 -10.85 -0.04
CA ALA A 99 -5.12 -12.28 -0.19
C ALA A 99 -6.53 -12.89 -0.26
N GLY A 100 -7.27 -12.60 -1.34
CA GLY A 100 -8.49 -13.34 -1.67
C GLY A 100 -8.19 -14.81 -1.46
N GLN A 101 -9.08 -15.49 -0.73
CA GLN A 101 -8.92 -16.86 -0.26
C GLN A 101 -7.96 -17.64 -1.15
N LYS A 102 -6.79 -18.01 -0.61
CA LYS A 102 -5.67 -18.62 -1.37
C LYS A 102 -6.27 -19.63 -2.36
N PRO A 103 -6.24 -19.35 -3.67
CA PRO A 103 -6.87 -20.23 -4.63
C PRO A 103 -6.14 -21.57 -4.68
N ASP A 104 -6.87 -22.68 -4.86
CA ASP A 104 -6.28 -24.02 -4.90
C ASP A 104 -5.19 -24.17 -5.98
N TRP A 105 -5.32 -23.44 -7.08
CA TRP A 105 -4.31 -23.43 -8.15
C TRP A 105 -2.96 -22.86 -7.71
N THR A 106 -2.86 -22.16 -6.59
CA THR A 106 -1.58 -21.66 -6.06
C THR A 106 -0.72 -22.75 -5.43
N ASP A 107 -1.25 -23.97 -5.25
CA ASP A 107 -0.46 -25.16 -4.89
C ASP A 107 0.16 -25.88 -6.11
N ASN A 108 -0.09 -25.37 -7.31
CA ASN A 108 0.54 -25.88 -8.53
C ASN A 108 2.06 -25.66 -8.53
N THR A 109 2.74 -26.36 -9.44
CA THR A 109 4.20 -26.27 -9.54
C THR A 109 4.65 -24.90 -10.04
N ILE A 110 5.57 -24.26 -9.31
CA ILE A 110 6.26 -23.06 -9.75
C ILE A 110 7.25 -23.44 -10.85
N ALA A 111 6.92 -23.10 -12.10
CA ALA A 111 7.80 -23.32 -13.23
C ALA A 111 8.95 -22.32 -13.27
N GLU A 112 8.68 -21.08 -12.84
CA GLU A 112 9.67 -20.01 -12.85
C GLU A 112 9.41 -19.01 -11.72
N SER A 113 10.50 -18.52 -11.10
CA SER A 113 10.47 -17.39 -10.17
C SER A 113 11.33 -16.25 -10.72
N PHE A 114 10.81 -15.03 -10.69
CA PHE A 114 11.47 -13.85 -11.22
C PHE A 114 11.49 -12.72 -10.18
N ASP A 115 12.70 -12.38 -9.71
CA ASP A 115 12.91 -11.23 -8.84
C ASP A 115 13.12 -9.95 -9.67
N ALA A 116 12.12 -9.07 -9.62
CA ALA A 116 12.12 -7.79 -10.31
C ALA A 116 12.65 -6.64 -9.45
N ARG A 117 12.95 -6.86 -8.16
CA ARG A 117 13.42 -5.79 -7.25
C ARG A 117 14.69 -5.10 -7.78
N PRO A 118 15.75 -5.82 -8.21
CA PRO A 118 16.96 -5.15 -8.72
C PRO A 118 16.69 -4.31 -9.97
N MET A 119 15.78 -4.75 -10.84
CA MET A 119 15.36 -3.98 -12.02
C MET A 119 14.67 -2.68 -11.62
N ILE A 120 13.70 -2.77 -10.70
CA ILE A 120 12.92 -1.63 -10.21
C ILE A 120 13.82 -0.64 -9.46
N GLU A 121 14.78 -1.13 -8.66
CA GLU A 121 15.78 -0.32 -7.96
C GLU A 121 16.67 0.48 -8.92
N ASN A 122 16.97 -0.08 -10.10
CA ASN A 122 17.68 0.60 -11.17
C ASN A 122 16.79 1.51 -12.04
N GLY A 123 15.50 1.64 -11.72
CA GLY A 123 14.52 2.44 -12.47
C GLY A 123 13.98 1.76 -13.73
N GLU A 124 14.26 0.47 -13.93
CA GLU A 124 13.77 -0.31 -15.06
C GLU A 124 12.37 -0.89 -14.79
N GLN A 125 11.61 -1.15 -15.87
CA GLN A 125 10.23 -1.60 -15.79
C GLN A 125 10.09 -3.11 -16.09
N PRO A 126 9.63 -3.94 -15.14
CA PRO A 126 9.59 -5.40 -15.31
C PRO A 126 8.49 -5.89 -16.26
N MET A 127 7.59 -5.01 -16.71
CA MET A 127 6.39 -5.39 -17.45
C MET A 127 6.69 -6.19 -18.73
N GLY A 128 7.63 -5.73 -19.55
CA GLY A 128 7.99 -6.41 -20.79
C GLY A 128 8.54 -7.82 -20.56
N THR A 129 9.36 -7.99 -19.52
CA THR A 129 9.97 -9.26 -19.15
C THR A 129 8.93 -10.23 -18.59
N VAL A 130 8.09 -9.78 -17.67
CA VAL A 130 7.01 -10.59 -17.08
C VAL A 130 6.03 -11.05 -18.16
N MET A 131 5.61 -10.17 -19.07
CA MET A 131 4.70 -10.53 -20.15
C MET A 131 5.30 -11.55 -21.14
N GLN A 132 6.62 -11.56 -21.33
CA GLN A 132 7.30 -12.57 -22.12
C GLN A 132 7.34 -13.93 -21.41
N LYS A 133 7.58 -13.94 -20.10
CA LYS A 133 7.54 -15.16 -19.28
C LYS A 133 6.14 -15.76 -19.23
N LEU A 134 5.11 -14.94 -18.97
CA LEU A 134 3.71 -15.37 -19.00
C LEU A 134 3.29 -16.00 -20.33
N ARG A 135 3.80 -15.51 -21.47
CA ARG A 135 3.52 -16.11 -22.79
C ARG A 135 4.10 -17.52 -22.97
N LYS A 136 5.19 -17.84 -22.26
CA LYS A 136 5.87 -19.14 -22.30
C LYS A 136 5.39 -20.07 -21.18
N LEU A 137 4.59 -19.55 -20.24
CA LEU A 137 4.09 -20.32 -19.11
C LEU A 137 3.11 -21.38 -19.61
N GLU A 138 3.38 -22.63 -19.25
CA GLU A 138 2.49 -23.75 -19.53
C GLU A 138 1.22 -23.67 -18.68
N ASN A 139 0.16 -24.31 -19.15
CA ASN A 139 -1.09 -24.42 -18.41
C ASN A 139 -0.86 -25.08 -17.05
N ASN A 140 -1.58 -24.62 -16.03
CA ASN A 140 -1.49 -25.08 -14.65
C ASN A 140 -0.08 -24.97 -14.02
N HIS A 141 0.84 -24.22 -14.61
CA HIS A 141 2.12 -23.86 -13.98
C HIS A 141 2.08 -22.43 -13.45
N LEU A 142 2.87 -22.18 -12.41
CA LEU A 142 2.97 -20.86 -11.78
C LEU A 142 4.22 -20.11 -12.24
N LEU A 143 4.03 -18.82 -12.52
CA LEU A 143 5.11 -17.84 -12.49
C LEU A 143 5.01 -17.09 -11.15
N GLU A 144 6.08 -17.16 -10.34
CA GLU A 144 6.25 -16.32 -9.15
C GLU A 144 7.00 -15.03 -9.55
N LEU A 145 6.44 -13.89 -9.18
CA LEU A 145 7.04 -12.57 -9.36
C LEU A 145 7.31 -11.96 -7.99
N ILE A 146 8.54 -11.51 -7.75
CA ILE A 146 8.92 -10.82 -6.52
C ILE A 146 9.13 -9.34 -6.83
N THR A 147 8.36 -8.48 -6.16
CA THR A 147 8.41 -7.02 -6.32
C THR A 147 8.41 -6.32 -4.97
N PRO A 148 8.91 -5.07 -4.88
CA PRO A 148 8.94 -4.34 -3.61
C PRO A 148 7.58 -3.75 -3.22
N PHE A 149 6.60 -3.82 -4.10
CA PHE A 149 5.22 -3.38 -3.90
C PHE A 149 4.29 -4.17 -4.83
N GLU A 150 2.99 -4.13 -4.56
CA GLU A 150 1.99 -4.83 -5.39
C GLU A 150 1.97 -4.26 -6.82
N PRO A 151 2.20 -5.10 -7.84
CA PRO A 151 2.33 -4.64 -9.21
C PRO A 151 0.96 -4.60 -9.90
N ALA A 152 0.04 -3.74 -9.44
CA ALA A 152 -1.33 -3.64 -9.95
C ALA A 152 -1.43 -3.58 -11.50
N PRO A 153 -0.62 -2.78 -12.23
CA PRO A 153 -0.68 -2.75 -13.69
C PRO A 153 -0.33 -4.08 -14.36
N LEU A 154 0.54 -4.88 -13.73
CA LEU A 154 0.89 -6.23 -14.23
C LEU A 154 -0.23 -7.22 -13.99
N ILE A 155 -0.89 -7.12 -12.82
CA ILE A 155 -2.04 -7.94 -12.46
C ILE A 155 -3.17 -7.71 -13.45
N ASP A 156 -3.57 -6.45 -13.66
CA ASP A 156 -4.63 -6.08 -14.61
C ASP A 156 -4.35 -6.63 -16.01
N LYS A 157 -3.11 -6.46 -16.48
CA LYS A 157 -2.71 -6.92 -17.82
C LYS A 157 -2.66 -8.44 -17.94
N ALA A 158 -2.35 -9.16 -16.86
CA ALA A 158 -2.38 -10.61 -16.85
C ALA A 158 -3.82 -11.15 -16.84
N LEU A 159 -4.71 -10.54 -16.05
CA LEU A 159 -6.15 -10.84 -16.03
C LEU A 159 -6.78 -10.66 -17.42
N GLU A 160 -6.49 -9.55 -18.11
CA GLU A 160 -6.92 -9.30 -19.50
C GLU A 160 -6.50 -10.40 -20.49
N ARG A 161 -5.43 -11.15 -20.18
CA ARG A 161 -4.88 -12.23 -21.01
C ARG A 161 -5.35 -13.63 -20.60
N GLY A 162 -6.30 -13.70 -19.67
CA GLY A 162 -6.86 -14.95 -19.16
C GLY A 162 -5.95 -15.69 -18.20
N PHE A 163 -5.08 -14.98 -17.48
CA PHE A 163 -4.34 -15.54 -16.35
C PHE A 163 -5.10 -15.28 -15.06
N SER A 164 -5.10 -16.24 -14.15
CA SER A 164 -5.44 -16.06 -12.76
C SER A 164 -4.24 -15.49 -12.01
N THR A 165 -4.51 -14.57 -11.08
CA THR A 165 -3.47 -13.87 -10.32
C THR A 165 -3.78 -13.92 -8.84
N TRP A 166 -2.75 -14.05 -8.02
CA TRP A 166 -2.87 -13.97 -6.57
C TRP A 166 -1.61 -13.35 -5.99
N SER A 167 -1.77 -12.33 -5.15
CA SER A 167 -0.67 -11.63 -4.51
C SER A 167 -0.64 -11.94 -3.01
N LYS A 168 0.56 -12.12 -2.48
CA LYS A 168 0.81 -12.26 -1.05
C LYS A 168 1.89 -11.26 -0.63
N GLN A 169 1.54 -10.40 0.30
CA GLN A 169 2.53 -9.62 1.04
C GLN A 169 3.30 -10.56 1.98
N VAL A 170 4.62 -10.62 1.85
CA VAL A 170 5.48 -11.44 2.73
C VAL A 170 6.20 -10.55 3.74
N GLU A 171 6.75 -9.43 3.28
CA GLU A 171 7.42 -8.41 4.09
C GLU A 171 7.13 -7.02 3.51
N SER A 172 7.46 -5.92 4.20
CA SER A 172 7.13 -4.54 3.77
C SER A 172 7.62 -4.15 2.37
N ASP A 173 8.71 -4.75 1.90
CA ASP A 173 9.35 -4.55 0.59
C ASP A 173 9.48 -5.87 -0.18
N LEU A 174 8.64 -6.85 0.16
CA LEU A 174 8.60 -8.15 -0.50
C LEU A 174 7.14 -8.56 -0.71
N VAL A 175 6.69 -8.37 -1.94
CA VAL A 175 5.42 -8.88 -2.45
C VAL A 175 5.70 -10.02 -3.41
N LYS A 176 5.01 -11.14 -3.21
CA LYS A 176 5.01 -12.26 -4.14
C LYS A 176 3.69 -12.27 -4.90
N THR A 177 3.76 -12.14 -6.22
CA THR A 177 2.59 -12.27 -7.09
C THR A 177 2.72 -13.55 -7.90
N TYR A 178 1.68 -14.37 -7.85
CA TYR A 178 1.59 -15.64 -8.56
C TYR A 178 0.65 -15.47 -9.75
N PHE A 179 1.09 -15.96 -10.90
CA PHE A 179 0.31 -15.99 -12.12
C PHE A 179 0.16 -17.42 -12.60
N CYS A 180 -1.05 -17.80 -13.01
CA CYS A 180 -1.35 -19.12 -13.54
C CYS A 180 -2.31 -18.99 -14.72
N ARG A 181 -2.14 -19.82 -15.76
CA ARG A 181 -3.23 -20.07 -16.71
C ARG A 181 -3.94 -21.34 -16.26
N VAL A 182 -5.04 -21.18 -15.54
CA VAL A 182 -5.89 -22.28 -15.09
C VAL A 182 -6.67 -22.79 -16.30
N VAL A 183 -6.66 -24.10 -16.50
CA VAL A 183 -7.44 -24.77 -17.54
C VAL A 183 -8.20 -25.90 -16.86
N GLU A 184 -9.53 -25.88 -17.00
CA GLU A 184 -10.44 -26.97 -16.57
C GLU A 184 -10.13 -28.29 -17.27
#